data_AF-A0A0F9CJ59-F1
#
_entry.id   AF-A0A0F9CJ59-F1
#
_cell.length_a   1.000
_cell.length_b   1.000
_cell.length_c   1.000
_cell.angle_alpha   90.00
_cell.angle_beta   90.00
_cell.angle_gamma   90.00
#
_symmetry.space_group_name_H-M   'P 1'
#
loop_
_entity.id
_entity.type
_entity.pdbx_description
1 polymer ?
#
loop_
_entity_poly.entity_id
_entity_poly.type
_entity_poly.pdbx_seq_one_letter_code
_entity_poly.pdbx_strand_id
1 'polypeptide(L)'
;TNLADIFVRQQLPSILGIITTIIIFVIVIWFESTRVEIPLTYRGYRGYKGKYPMKLLYVSNIPVILVNALYANLLFFGQLIAGPGSGLRRRNGGPIDDFWIDIIGVFTQQESGGVGGGGQLIPSGGLIWLLTPPLGLADLIAFPLRALLYLIIFIFLCVMLGRVWVEVSGLSPRDIAGQILDSQMQVPGFRSSEKILERILKRYIPTLVIINGILIAVLSFFADSLGALTSGTGLLITIGIIHQYAETISKELAASQYPGLRGMLGMD
;
A
#
# COMPACT_ATOMS: atom_id res chain seq x y z
N THR A 1 -14.96 21.36 -31.06
CA THR A 1 -15.49 19.99 -31.18
C THR A 1 -14.33 19.04 -31.39
N ASN A 2 -13.97 18.28 -30.36
CA ASN A 2 -13.17 17.07 -30.51
C ASN A 2 -13.57 16.11 -29.39
N LEU A 3 -14.08 14.94 -29.76
CA LEU A 3 -14.37 13.86 -28.80
C LEU A 3 -13.07 13.44 -28.08
N ALA A 4 -11.92 13.53 -28.74
CA ALA A 4 -10.59 13.28 -28.17
C ALA A 4 -10.24 14.20 -26.97
N ASP A 5 -10.68 15.47 -26.99
CA ASP A 5 -10.46 16.44 -25.89
C ASP A 5 -11.38 16.21 -24.67
N ILE A 6 -12.35 15.29 -24.77
CA ILE A 6 -13.14 14.78 -23.64
C ILE A 6 -12.49 13.51 -23.06
N PHE A 7 -11.74 12.77 -23.88
CA PHE A 7 -11.05 11.54 -23.48
C PHE A 7 -9.73 11.81 -22.73
N VAL A 8 -8.98 12.86 -23.05
CA VAL A 8 -7.71 13.18 -22.37
C VAL A 8 -7.67 14.66 -22.01
N ARG A 9 -8.20 15.02 -20.82
CA ARG A 9 -7.97 16.34 -20.20
C ARG A 9 -6.93 16.19 -19.12
N GLN A 10 -5.85 16.98 -19.19
CA GLN A 10 -4.72 16.89 -18.26
C GLN A 10 -5.07 17.35 -16.82
N GLN A 11 -6.15 18.11 -16.63
CA GLN A 11 -6.46 18.77 -15.35
C GLN A 11 -7.93 18.66 -14.92
N LEU A 12 -8.78 17.98 -15.70
CA LEU A 12 -10.20 17.77 -15.42
C LEU A 12 -10.52 16.28 -15.53
N PRO A 13 -11.49 15.76 -14.74
CA PRO A 13 -11.86 14.34 -14.78
C PRO A 13 -12.30 13.95 -16.18
N SER A 14 -11.50 13.10 -16.83
CA SER A 14 -11.77 12.55 -18.15
C SER A 14 -12.61 11.28 -18.02
N ILE A 15 -13.38 10.96 -19.07
CA ILE A 15 -14.10 9.67 -19.15
C ILE A 15 -13.10 8.50 -19.03
N LEU A 16 -11.88 8.69 -19.54
CA LEU A 16 -10.78 7.74 -19.39
C LEU A 16 -10.37 7.53 -17.93
N GLY A 17 -10.36 8.59 -17.10
CA GLY A 17 -10.10 8.47 -15.66
C GLY A 17 -11.17 7.66 -14.93
N ILE A 18 -12.45 7.81 -15.28
CA ILE A 18 -13.56 7.01 -14.72
C ILE A 18 -13.38 5.53 -15.09
N ILE A 19 -13.18 5.23 -16.38
CA ILE A 19 -13.02 3.86 -16.87
C ILE A 19 -11.79 3.20 -16.24
N THR A 20 -10.67 3.92 -16.18
CA THR A 20 -9.44 3.48 -15.53
C THR A 20 -9.66 3.15 -14.07
N THR A 21 -10.37 4.02 -13.34
CA THR A 21 -10.68 3.82 -11.92
C THR A 21 -11.52 2.57 -11.71
N ILE A 22 -12.52 2.30 -12.55
CA ILE A 22 -13.35 1.09 -12.48
C ILE A 22 -12.53 -0.17 -12.75
N ILE A 23 -11.65 -0.14 -13.76
CA ILE A 23 -10.79 -1.29 -14.10
C ILE A 23 -9.85 -1.60 -12.93
N ILE A 24 -9.18 -0.59 -12.37
CA ILE A 24 -8.31 -0.75 -11.21
C ILE A 24 -9.12 -1.26 -10.02
N PHE A 25 -10.30 -0.71 -9.77
CA PHE A 25 -11.17 -1.14 -8.67
C PHE A 25 -11.48 -2.64 -8.73
N VAL A 26 -11.86 -3.17 -9.90
CA VAL A 26 -12.15 -4.60 -10.07
C VAL A 26 -10.90 -5.45 -9.86
N ILE A 27 -9.75 -5.03 -10.41
CA ILE A 27 -8.48 -5.75 -10.26
C ILE A 27 -8.07 -5.84 -8.79
N VAL A 28 -8.23 -4.74 -8.05
CA VAL A 28 -7.82 -4.64 -6.65
C VAL A 28 -8.68 -5.52 -5.77
N ILE A 29 -10.00 -5.48 -5.96
CA ILE A 29 -10.91 -6.38 -5.23
C ILE A 29 -10.60 -7.84 -5.52
N TRP A 30 -10.26 -8.18 -6.77
CA TRP A 30 -9.88 -9.54 -7.13
C TRP A 30 -8.62 -10.01 -6.39
N PHE A 31 -7.58 -9.18 -6.34
CA PHE A 31 -6.36 -9.49 -5.60
C PHE A 31 -6.59 -9.56 -4.09
N GLU A 32 -7.40 -8.66 -3.55
CA GLU A 32 -7.70 -8.63 -2.12
C GLU A 32 -8.58 -9.80 -1.67
N SER A 33 -9.47 -10.26 -2.55
CA SER A 33 -10.30 -11.45 -2.32
C SER A 33 -9.50 -12.76 -2.39
N THR A 34 -8.29 -12.74 -2.96
CA THR A 34 -7.46 -13.93 -3.12
C THR A 34 -6.87 -14.36 -1.78
N ARG A 35 -7.06 -15.64 -1.45
CA ARG A 35 -6.60 -16.25 -0.19
C ARG A 35 -5.71 -17.45 -0.47
N VAL A 36 -4.62 -17.56 0.29
CA VAL A 36 -3.72 -18.72 0.32
C VAL A 36 -4.17 -19.63 1.45
N GLU A 37 -4.68 -20.80 1.10
CA GLU A 37 -5.18 -21.78 2.07
C GLU A 37 -4.05 -22.70 2.52
N ILE A 38 -3.75 -22.72 3.81
CA ILE A 38 -2.87 -23.74 4.40
C ILE A 38 -3.76 -24.88 4.92
N PRO A 39 -3.54 -26.14 4.47
CA PRO A 39 -4.33 -27.27 4.95
C PRO A 39 -3.99 -27.57 6.40
N LEU A 40 -4.99 -27.47 7.28
CA LEU A 40 -4.91 -27.87 8.69
C LEU A 40 -5.93 -29.00 8.97
N THR A 41 -5.91 -29.54 10.17
CA THR A 41 -6.85 -30.54 10.68
C THR A 41 -7.27 -30.16 12.08
N TYR A 42 -8.45 -30.59 12.54
CA TYR A 42 -8.88 -30.30 13.90
C TYR A 42 -8.32 -31.34 14.89
N ARG A 43 -7.96 -30.89 16.10
CA ARG A 43 -7.59 -31.80 17.19
C ARG A 43 -8.82 -32.60 17.61
N GLY A 44 -8.75 -33.92 17.60
CA GLY A 44 -9.76 -34.79 18.23
C GLY A 44 -10.86 -35.36 17.32
N TYR A 45 -11.18 -34.77 16.17
CA TYR A 45 -12.13 -35.32 15.21
C TYR A 45 -11.40 -35.95 14.01
N ARG A 46 -11.22 -37.28 14.04
CA ARG A 46 -10.65 -38.04 12.91
C ARG A 46 -11.48 -37.78 11.65
N GLY A 47 -10.85 -37.20 10.62
CA GLY A 47 -11.44 -37.01 9.28
C GLY A 47 -11.84 -35.57 8.94
N TYR A 48 -11.97 -34.66 9.93
CA TYR A 48 -12.28 -33.26 9.66
C TYR A 48 -11.01 -32.47 9.31
N LYS A 49 -10.86 -32.14 8.02
CA LYS A 49 -9.81 -31.26 7.49
C LYS A 49 -10.32 -29.82 7.47
N GLY A 50 -9.74 -28.96 8.29
CA GLY A 50 -10.02 -27.52 8.30
C GLY A 50 -9.01 -26.79 7.44
N LYS A 51 -9.44 -25.78 6.67
CA LYS A 51 -8.49 -24.92 5.95
C LYS A 51 -8.33 -23.64 6.76
N TYR A 52 -7.09 -23.20 6.99
CA TYR A 52 -6.84 -21.87 7.53
C TYR A 52 -6.53 -20.93 6.37
N PRO A 53 -7.48 -20.06 5.99
CA PRO A 53 -7.27 -19.13 4.90
C PRO A 53 -6.43 -17.95 5.38
N MET A 54 -5.20 -17.80 4.85
CA MET A 54 -4.43 -16.57 4.99
C MET A 54 -4.69 -15.68 3.78
N LYS A 55 -4.99 -14.39 3.98
CA LYS A 55 -5.16 -13.45 2.87
C LYS A 55 -3.83 -13.27 2.14
N LEU A 56 -3.88 -13.12 0.81
CA LEU A 56 -2.69 -12.79 0.01
C LEU A 56 -2.11 -11.44 0.44
N LEU A 57 -2.98 -10.45 0.68
CA LEU A 57 -2.65 -9.18 1.32
C LEU A 57 -2.55 -9.35 2.85
N TYR A 58 -1.61 -10.19 3.27
CA TYR A 58 -1.45 -10.65 4.65
C TYR A 58 -1.19 -9.52 5.66
N VAL A 59 -0.44 -8.50 5.24
CA VAL A 59 -0.01 -7.37 6.08
C VAL A 59 -1.02 -6.22 6.08
N SER A 60 -2.19 -6.41 5.46
CA SER A 60 -3.11 -5.33 5.07
C SER A 60 -2.41 -4.27 4.18
N ASN A 61 -3.12 -3.19 3.87
CA ASN A 61 -2.58 -2.05 3.12
C ASN A 61 -1.67 -1.12 3.95
N ILE A 62 -1.33 -1.50 5.19
CA ILE A 62 -0.62 -0.65 6.14
C ILE A 62 0.79 -0.26 5.69
N PRO A 63 1.62 -1.16 5.14
CA PRO A 63 2.96 -0.79 4.67
C PRO A 63 2.93 0.35 3.63
N VAL A 64 1.94 0.30 2.74
CA VAL A 64 1.76 1.30 1.67
C VAL A 64 1.30 2.64 2.26
N ILE A 65 0.43 2.61 3.26
CA ILE A 65 0.04 3.82 4.03
C ILE A 65 1.28 4.45 4.67
N LEU A 66 2.15 3.65 5.29
CA LEU A 66 3.36 4.16 5.94
C LEU A 66 4.35 4.77 4.95
N VAL A 67 4.54 4.16 3.77
CA VAL A 67 5.39 4.74 2.73
C VAL A 67 4.81 6.04 2.20
N ASN A 68 3.50 6.11 1.97
CA ASN A 68 2.85 7.34 1.52
C ASN A 68 2.93 8.45 2.58
N ALA A 69 2.77 8.10 3.85
CA ALA A 69 2.97 9.03 4.97
C ALA A 69 4.43 9.52 5.06
N LEU A 70 5.41 8.63 4.86
CA LEU A 70 6.82 8.99 4.80
C LEU A 70 7.09 9.98 3.67
N TYR A 71 6.54 9.74 2.47
CA TYR A 71 6.68 10.65 1.34
C TYR A 71 6.01 12.00 1.59
N ALA A 72 4.80 12.02 2.17
CA ALA A 72 4.12 13.25 2.54
C ALA A 72 4.94 14.06 3.56
N ASN A 73 5.50 13.41 4.58
CA ASN A 73 6.38 14.06 5.55
C ASN A 73 7.67 14.58 4.90
N LEU A 74 8.29 13.78 4.02
CA LEU A 74 9.50 14.20 3.30
C LEU A 74 9.23 15.41 2.41
N LEU A 75 8.09 15.45 1.72
CA LEU A 75 7.66 16.59 0.92
C LEU A 75 7.40 17.82 1.79
N PHE A 76 6.71 17.65 2.92
CA PHE A 76 6.42 18.73 3.86
C PHE A 76 7.71 19.36 4.43
N PHE A 77 8.60 18.54 4.99
CA PHE A 77 9.88 19.02 5.51
C PHE A 77 10.79 19.53 4.38
N GLY A 78 10.73 18.91 3.21
CA GLY A 78 11.42 19.35 2.02
C GLY A 78 11.02 20.76 1.60
N GLN A 79 9.72 21.04 1.53
CA GLN A 79 9.19 22.38 1.21
C GLN A 79 9.57 23.40 2.28
N LEU A 80 9.61 23.00 3.56
CA LEU A 80 10.01 23.87 4.66
C LEU A 80 11.51 24.24 4.59
N ILE A 81 12.38 23.27 4.29
CA ILE A 81 13.84 23.42 4.32
C ILE A 81 14.37 23.97 2.99
N ALA A 82 13.89 23.46 1.87
CA ALA A 82 14.38 23.75 0.51
C ALA A 82 13.38 24.53 -0.35
N GLY A 83 12.29 25.03 0.25
CA GLY A 83 11.34 25.91 -0.43
C GLY A 83 12.00 27.19 -1.00
N PRO A 84 11.45 27.79 -2.06
CA PRO A 84 12.02 28.98 -2.70
C PRO A 84 12.10 30.20 -1.76
N GLY A 85 11.27 30.24 -0.71
CA GLY A 85 11.32 31.26 0.35
C GLY A 85 12.01 30.82 1.65
N SER A 86 12.68 29.66 1.67
CA SER A 86 13.39 29.19 2.87
C SER A 86 14.57 30.10 3.20
N GLY A 87 14.61 30.59 4.44
CA GLY A 87 15.72 31.39 4.98
C GLY A 87 16.99 30.57 5.27
N LEU A 88 16.98 29.26 5.00
CA LEU A 88 18.16 28.39 5.12
C LEU A 88 19.05 28.41 3.87
N ARG A 89 18.49 28.78 2.71
CA ARG A 89 19.24 28.93 1.46
C ARG A 89 20.15 30.14 1.51
N ARG A 90 21.39 29.97 1.06
CA ARG A 90 22.38 31.06 0.96
C ARG A 90 21.89 32.16 0.04
N ARG A 91 21.12 31.83 -1.00
CA ARG A 91 20.42 32.78 -1.87
C ARG A 91 19.46 33.74 -1.14
N ASN A 92 18.90 33.34 0.00
CA ASN A 92 17.99 34.13 0.82
C ASN A 92 18.65 34.65 2.13
N GLY A 93 19.98 34.57 2.25
CA GLY A 93 20.73 35.02 3.43
C GLY A 93 20.98 33.95 4.50
N GLY A 94 20.73 32.67 4.19
CA GLY A 94 20.96 31.54 5.09
C GLY A 94 22.41 31.03 5.15
N PRO A 95 22.76 30.20 6.15
CA PRO A 95 24.13 29.74 6.39
C PRO A 95 24.56 28.52 5.56
N ILE A 96 23.66 27.88 4.81
CA ILE A 96 23.92 26.60 4.12
C ILE A 96 24.02 26.84 2.61
N ASP A 97 25.09 26.33 1.99
CA ASP A 97 25.30 26.48 0.54
C ASP A 97 24.17 25.83 -0.26
N ASP A 98 23.74 26.53 -1.32
CA ASP A 98 22.61 26.13 -2.16
C ASP A 98 22.82 24.73 -2.79
N PHE A 99 24.06 24.29 -2.99
CA PHE A 99 24.39 22.93 -3.48
C PHE A 99 23.83 21.81 -2.58
N TRP A 100 23.97 21.93 -1.26
CA TRP A 100 23.48 20.89 -0.33
C TRP A 100 21.96 20.88 -0.23
N ILE A 101 21.33 22.04 -0.39
CA ILE A 101 19.87 22.18 -0.36
C ILE A 101 19.26 21.70 -1.69
N ASP A 102 19.94 21.95 -2.81
CA ASP A 102 19.49 21.55 -4.15
C ASP A 102 19.59 20.02 -4.37
N ILE A 103 20.49 19.33 -3.66
CA ILE A 103 20.52 17.86 -3.63
C ILE A 103 19.26 17.29 -2.97
N ILE A 104 18.77 17.94 -1.90
CA ILE A 104 17.57 17.52 -1.18
C ILE A 104 16.33 17.76 -2.05
N GLY A 105 16.18 18.96 -2.60
CA GLY A 105 15.08 19.27 -3.50
C GLY A 105 15.08 20.71 -3.99
N VAL A 106 14.93 20.91 -5.29
CA VAL A 106 14.59 22.23 -5.85
C VAL A 106 13.08 22.27 -6.00
N PHE A 107 12.42 23.18 -5.28
CA PHE A 107 10.99 23.41 -5.40
C PHE A 107 10.75 24.64 -6.28
N THR A 108 9.94 24.47 -7.32
CA THR A 108 9.42 25.57 -8.13
C THR A 108 7.99 25.87 -7.68
N GLN A 109 7.65 27.15 -7.55
CA GLN A 109 6.25 27.55 -7.41
C GLN A 109 5.59 27.39 -8.77
N GLN A 110 4.65 26.45 -8.90
CA GLN A 110 3.76 26.44 -10.04
C GLN A 110 2.53 27.27 -9.67
N GLU A 111 2.33 28.38 -10.38
CA GLU A 111 1.12 29.18 -10.30
C GLU A 111 -0.04 28.33 -10.82
N SER A 112 -0.74 27.63 -9.91
CA SER A 112 -1.99 26.96 -10.23
C SER A 112 -3.05 28.05 -10.42
N GLY A 113 -3.49 28.25 -11.66
CA GLY A 113 -4.48 29.24 -12.08
C GLY A 113 -5.91 28.96 -11.58
N GLY A 114 -6.06 28.68 -10.29
CA GLY A 114 -7.34 28.56 -9.59
C GLY A 114 -7.52 29.72 -8.61
N VAL A 115 -8.74 30.28 -8.57
CA VAL A 115 -9.13 31.37 -7.68
C VAL A 115 -8.93 30.92 -6.21
N GLY A 116 -7.87 31.42 -5.57
CA GLY A 116 -7.42 31.02 -4.23
C GLY A 116 -5.95 30.59 -4.15
N GLY A 117 -5.09 31.15 -5.01
CA GLY A 117 -3.70 30.73 -5.24
C GLY A 117 -2.78 30.80 -4.03
N GLY A 118 -2.68 29.68 -3.31
CA GLY A 118 -1.42 29.23 -2.75
C GLY A 118 -0.68 28.45 -3.83
N GLY A 119 0.43 28.98 -4.35
CA GLY A 119 1.24 28.28 -5.34
C GLY A 119 1.68 26.92 -4.81
N GLN A 120 1.27 25.83 -5.46
CA GLN A 120 1.70 24.50 -5.05
C GLN A 120 3.18 24.36 -5.40
N LEU A 121 4.01 24.15 -4.36
CA LEU A 121 5.43 23.89 -4.52
C LEU A 121 5.62 22.47 -5.05
N ILE A 122 5.78 22.35 -6.36
CA ILE A 122 6.10 21.08 -7.00
C ILE A 122 7.64 20.97 -7.02
N PRO A 123 8.21 19.84 -6.54
CA PRO A 123 9.64 19.62 -6.68
C PRO A 123 9.98 19.53 -8.18
N SER A 124 10.90 20.38 -8.65
CA SER A 124 11.43 20.40 -10.01
C SER A 124 12.81 19.75 -10.13
N GLY A 125 13.48 19.45 -9.01
CA GLY A 125 14.76 18.72 -8.98
C GLY A 125 15.10 18.15 -7.59
N GLY A 126 16.17 17.34 -7.51
CA GLY A 126 16.70 16.75 -6.27
C GLY A 126 16.12 15.36 -5.92
N LEU A 127 16.52 14.80 -4.77
CA LEU A 127 16.05 13.50 -4.27
C LEU A 127 14.52 13.46 -4.12
N ILE A 128 13.92 14.56 -3.69
CA ILE A 128 12.46 14.66 -3.50
C ILE A 128 11.70 14.57 -4.85
N TRP A 129 12.29 15.06 -5.94
CA TRP A 129 11.74 14.89 -7.29
C TRP A 129 11.70 13.41 -7.71
N LEU A 130 12.68 12.62 -7.29
CA LEU A 130 12.71 11.18 -7.56
C LEU A 130 11.67 10.39 -6.75
N LEU A 131 11.32 10.87 -5.55
CA LEU A 131 10.35 10.23 -4.65
C LEU A 131 8.89 10.64 -4.91
N THR A 132 8.65 11.60 -5.81
CA THR A 132 7.29 12.05 -6.16
C THR A 132 6.74 11.24 -7.34
N PRO A 133 5.52 10.67 -7.24
CA PRO A 133 4.93 9.87 -8.31
C PRO A 133 4.75 10.69 -9.60
N PRO A 134 4.97 10.09 -10.79
CA PRO A 134 4.59 10.72 -12.06
C PRO A 134 3.06 10.73 -12.16
N LEU A 135 2.47 11.93 -12.30
CA LEU A 135 1.02 12.09 -12.38
C LEU A 135 0.61 12.10 -13.85
N GLY A 136 0.09 10.97 -14.32
CA GLY A 136 -0.47 10.81 -15.66
C GLY A 136 0.51 10.40 -16.77
N LEU A 137 -0.07 10.02 -17.92
CA LEU A 137 0.65 9.43 -19.05
C LEU A 137 1.65 10.38 -19.70
N ALA A 138 1.43 11.69 -19.64
CA ALA A 138 2.31 12.69 -20.22
C ALA A 138 3.67 12.74 -19.52
N ASP A 139 3.67 12.73 -18.18
CA ASP A 139 4.90 12.74 -17.37
C ASP A 139 5.66 11.42 -17.44
N LEU A 140 4.94 10.30 -17.57
CA LEU A 140 5.52 8.97 -17.73
C LEU A 140 6.33 8.86 -19.04
N ILE A 141 5.78 9.38 -20.14
CA ILE A 141 6.43 9.36 -21.46
C ILE A 141 7.59 10.37 -21.51
N ALA A 142 7.46 11.52 -20.86
CA ALA A 142 8.50 12.53 -20.81
C ALA A 142 9.74 12.07 -20.02
N PHE A 143 9.56 11.35 -18.91
CA PHE A 143 10.66 10.94 -18.02
C PHE A 143 10.59 9.45 -17.63
N PRO A 144 10.78 8.51 -18.58
CA PRO A 144 10.62 7.07 -18.32
C PRO A 144 11.62 6.53 -17.29
N LEU A 145 12.83 7.06 -17.26
CA LEU A 145 13.88 6.63 -16.33
C LEU A 145 13.54 7.02 -14.87
N ARG A 146 12.93 8.19 -14.66
CA ARG A 146 12.45 8.63 -13.33
C ARG A 146 11.34 7.72 -12.82
N ALA A 147 10.39 7.39 -13.67
CA ALA A 147 9.26 6.53 -13.32
C ALA A 147 9.72 5.13 -12.89
N LEU A 148 10.71 4.57 -13.62
CA LEU A 148 11.30 3.28 -13.27
C LEU A 148 12.06 3.32 -11.93
N LEU A 149 12.86 4.36 -11.69
CA LEU A 149 13.56 4.53 -10.41
C LEU A 149 12.59 4.72 -9.24
N TYR A 150 11.54 5.53 -9.43
CA TYR A 150 10.47 5.70 -8.45
C TYR A 150 9.82 4.35 -8.10
N LEU A 151 9.45 3.55 -9.10
CA LEU A 151 8.84 2.23 -8.91
C LEU A 151 9.76 1.31 -8.10
N ILE A 152 11.05 1.26 -8.41
CA ILE A 152 12.03 0.41 -7.70
C ILE A 152 12.15 0.85 -6.23
N ILE A 153 12.28 2.15 -5.97
CA ILE A 153 12.38 2.70 -4.62
C ILE A 153 11.09 2.43 -3.84
N PHE A 154 9.94 2.62 -4.48
CA PHE A 154 8.64 2.42 -3.86
C PHE A 154 8.39 0.94 -3.49
N ILE A 155 8.73 0.00 -4.39
CA ILE A 155 8.71 -1.43 -4.09
C ILE A 155 9.63 -1.75 -2.91
N PHE A 156 10.86 -1.24 -2.94
CA PHE A 156 11.83 -1.50 -1.88
C PHE A 156 11.33 -1.02 -0.52
N LEU A 157 10.82 0.21 -0.43
CA LEU A 157 10.25 0.76 0.80
C LEU A 157 9.04 -0.05 1.27
N CYS A 158 8.09 -0.38 0.37
CA CYS A 158 6.91 -1.16 0.72
C CYS A 158 7.27 -2.54 1.30
N VAL A 159 8.27 -3.22 0.73
CA VAL A 159 8.73 -4.52 1.24
C VAL A 159 9.48 -4.37 2.57
N MET A 160 10.35 -3.38 2.70
CA MET A 160 11.10 -3.13 3.93
C MET A 160 10.16 -2.80 5.09
N LEU A 161 9.29 -1.82 4.91
CA LEU A 161 8.31 -1.42 5.94
C LEU A 161 7.29 -2.55 6.19
N GLY A 162 6.95 -3.33 5.16
CA GLY A 162 6.09 -4.49 5.31
C GLY A 162 6.67 -5.56 6.22
N ARG A 163 7.98 -5.82 6.15
CA ARG A 163 8.65 -6.75 7.06
C ARG A 163 8.65 -6.25 8.50
N VAL A 164 8.99 -4.98 8.70
CA VAL A 164 8.96 -4.35 10.03
C VAL A 164 7.55 -4.40 10.61
N TRP A 165 6.53 -4.12 9.80
CA TRP A 165 5.15 -4.16 10.25
C TRP A 165 4.73 -5.55 10.75
N VAL A 166 5.09 -6.62 10.05
CA VAL A 166 4.76 -7.99 10.47
C VAL A 166 5.33 -8.34 11.84
N GLU A 167 6.51 -7.85 12.16
CA GLU A 167 7.15 -8.08 13.46
C GLU A 167 6.49 -7.28 14.59
N VAL A 168 6.00 -6.06 14.30
CA VAL A 168 5.41 -5.16 15.29
C VAL A 168 3.91 -5.42 15.50
N SER A 169 3.19 -5.86 14.47
CA SER A 169 1.73 -5.99 14.49
C SER A 169 1.22 -7.30 15.12
N GLY A 170 2.10 -8.10 15.73
CA GLY A 170 1.73 -9.43 16.24
C GLY A 170 1.30 -10.41 15.14
N LEU A 171 1.72 -10.16 13.89
CA LEU A 171 1.52 -11.06 12.76
C LEU A 171 2.78 -11.90 12.51
N SER A 172 3.64 -12.04 13.52
CA SER A 172 4.82 -12.87 13.35
C SER A 172 4.42 -14.34 13.18
N PRO A 173 5.24 -15.18 12.52
CA PRO A 173 4.97 -16.61 12.39
C PRO A 173 4.74 -17.32 13.72
N ARG A 174 5.31 -16.78 14.80
CA ARG A 174 5.18 -17.31 16.16
C ARG A 174 3.83 -16.94 16.77
N ASP A 175 3.40 -15.69 16.63
CA ASP A 175 2.13 -15.21 17.16
C ASP A 175 0.94 -15.92 16.50
N ILE A 176 0.98 -16.09 15.17
CA ILE A 176 -0.04 -16.86 14.45
C ILE A 176 0.00 -18.35 14.83
N ALA A 177 1.19 -18.92 15.05
CA ALA A 177 1.29 -20.30 15.50
C ALA A 177 0.64 -20.49 16.88
N GLY A 178 0.79 -19.52 17.78
CA GLY A 178 0.09 -19.47 19.07
C GLY A 178 -1.43 -19.42 18.88
N GLN A 179 -1.94 -18.46 18.11
CA GLN A 179 -3.37 -18.30 17.86
C GLN A 179 -4.04 -19.55 17.28
N ILE A 180 -3.38 -20.24 16.33
CA ILE A 180 -3.91 -21.48 15.73
C ILE A 180 -3.92 -22.64 16.74
N LEU A 181 -2.97 -22.68 17.67
CA LEU A 181 -2.95 -23.68 18.74
C LEU A 181 -4.03 -23.44 19.78
N ASP A 182 -4.23 -22.18 20.14
CA ASP A 182 -5.27 -21.75 21.08
C ASP A 182 -6.66 -22.06 20.52
N SER A 183 -6.85 -21.92 19.20
CA SER A 183 -8.08 -22.31 18.50
C SER A 183 -8.27 -23.84 18.33
N GLN A 184 -7.51 -24.68 19.04
CA GLN A 184 -7.52 -26.15 18.99
C GLN A 184 -7.34 -26.78 17.59
N MET A 185 -6.74 -26.07 16.64
CA MET A 185 -6.39 -26.60 15.32
C MET A 185 -4.99 -27.24 15.32
N GLN A 186 -4.77 -28.28 14.52
CA GLN A 186 -3.47 -28.98 14.37
C GLN A 186 -3.12 -29.23 12.90
N VAL A 187 -1.83 -29.26 12.56
CA VAL A 187 -1.41 -29.69 11.22
C VAL A 187 -1.55 -31.21 11.08
N PRO A 188 -2.14 -31.75 9.99
CA PRO A 188 -2.29 -33.19 9.79
C PRO A 188 -0.95 -33.92 9.87
N GLY A 189 -0.89 -35.00 10.65
CA GLY A 189 0.28 -35.88 10.74
C GLY A 189 1.34 -35.49 11.79
N PHE A 190 1.23 -34.34 12.45
CA PHE A 190 2.16 -33.90 13.50
C PHE A 190 1.45 -33.68 14.85
N ARG A 191 2.18 -33.85 15.98
CA ARG A 191 1.68 -33.38 17.29
C ARG A 191 1.57 -31.85 17.27
N SER A 192 0.47 -31.30 17.82
CA SER A 192 0.35 -29.86 18.14
C SER A 192 1.60 -29.40 18.86
N SER A 193 2.44 -28.66 18.16
CA SER A 193 3.56 -27.97 18.76
C SER A 193 3.77 -26.67 18.02
N GLU A 194 3.90 -25.60 18.79
CA GLU A 194 4.06 -24.23 18.30
C GLU A 194 5.25 -24.15 17.34
N LYS A 195 6.35 -24.80 17.71
CA LYS A 195 7.58 -24.85 16.92
C LYS A 195 7.42 -25.48 15.53
N ILE A 196 6.55 -26.48 15.36
CA ILE A 196 6.34 -27.10 14.05
C ILE A 196 5.52 -26.16 13.16
N LEU A 197 4.45 -25.57 13.71
CA LEU A 197 3.59 -24.66 12.99
C LEU A 197 4.31 -23.36 12.63
N GLU A 198 5.09 -22.79 13.55
CA GLU A 198 5.96 -21.65 13.33
C GLU A 198 6.93 -21.92 12.17
N ARG A 199 7.55 -23.10 12.12
CA ARG A 199 8.51 -23.46 11.05
C ARG A 199 7.84 -23.49 9.67
N ILE A 200 6.60 -23.95 9.60
CA ILE A 200 5.81 -23.93 8.35
C ILE A 200 5.49 -22.49 7.97
N LEU A 201 4.92 -21.71 8.89
CA LEU A 201 4.52 -20.31 8.68
C LEU A 201 5.70 -19.40 8.32
N LYS A 202 6.88 -19.64 8.90
CA LYS A 202 8.12 -18.90 8.62
C LYS A 202 8.58 -19.01 7.16
N ARG A 203 8.15 -20.04 6.43
CA ARG A 203 8.41 -20.16 4.98
C ARG A 203 7.41 -19.35 4.14
N TYR A 204 6.16 -19.26 4.58
CA TYR A 204 5.08 -18.61 3.83
C TYR A 204 4.99 -17.11 4.09
N ILE A 205 5.04 -16.67 5.35
CA ILE A 205 4.80 -15.27 5.73
C ILE A 205 5.79 -14.31 5.06
N PRO A 206 7.12 -14.50 5.10
CA PRO A 206 8.05 -13.58 4.45
C PRO A 206 7.83 -13.49 2.93
N THR A 207 7.48 -14.61 2.30
CA THR A 207 7.18 -14.67 0.86
C THR A 207 5.90 -13.88 0.54
N LEU A 208 4.86 -14.01 1.37
CA LEU A 208 3.62 -13.25 1.24
C LEU A 208 3.85 -11.75 1.39
N VAL A 209 4.68 -11.32 2.34
CA VAL A 209 5.02 -9.89 2.54
C VAL A 209 5.68 -9.30 1.28
N ILE A 210 6.63 -10.04 0.68
CA ILE A 210 7.34 -9.58 -0.52
C ILE A 210 6.39 -9.50 -1.71
N ILE A 211 5.57 -10.54 -1.93
CA ILE A 211 4.59 -10.56 -3.03
C ILE A 211 3.59 -9.42 -2.86
N ASN A 212 3.07 -9.23 -1.65
CA ASN A 212 2.14 -8.16 -1.31
C ASN A 212 2.73 -6.77 -1.60
N GLY A 213 3.95 -6.52 -1.10
CA GLY A 213 4.63 -5.23 -1.29
C GLY A 213 4.90 -4.91 -2.76
N ILE A 214 5.33 -5.90 -3.55
CA ILE A 214 5.53 -5.73 -5.00
C ILE A 214 4.20 -5.47 -5.70
N LEU A 215 3.17 -6.26 -5.39
CA LEU A 215 1.88 -6.18 -6.06
C LEU A 215 1.20 -4.83 -5.84
N ILE A 216 1.11 -4.37 -4.60
CA ILE A 216 0.46 -3.07 -4.32
C ILE A 216 1.29 -1.92 -4.90
N ALA A 217 2.62 -1.99 -4.85
CA ALA A 217 3.47 -0.95 -5.41
C ALA A 217 3.30 -0.82 -6.93
N VAL A 218 3.26 -1.95 -7.63
CA VAL A 218 3.01 -1.99 -9.09
C VAL A 218 1.61 -1.50 -9.43
N LEU A 219 0.58 -1.97 -8.71
CA LEU A 219 -0.80 -1.51 -8.93
C LEU A 219 -0.95 -0.01 -8.69
N SER A 220 -0.32 0.52 -7.65
CA SER A 220 -0.32 1.96 -7.34
C SER A 220 0.32 2.77 -8.46
N PHE A 221 1.49 2.33 -8.91
CA PHE A 221 2.22 2.99 -9.98
C PHE A 221 1.43 3.02 -11.29
N PHE A 222 0.77 1.92 -11.66
CA PHE A 222 -0.11 1.91 -12.82
C PHE A 222 -1.33 2.81 -12.61
N ALA A 223 -1.92 2.82 -11.42
CA ALA A 223 -3.05 3.69 -11.12
C ALA A 223 -2.71 5.19 -11.21
N ASP A 224 -1.53 5.58 -10.71
CA ASP A 224 -1.01 6.94 -10.83
C ASP A 224 -0.63 7.29 -12.29
N SER A 225 -0.06 6.33 -13.02
CA SER A 225 0.36 6.50 -14.42
C SER A 225 -0.81 6.66 -15.39
N LEU A 226 -1.89 5.88 -15.21
CA LEU A 226 -3.07 5.94 -16.08
C LEU A 226 -3.99 7.12 -15.76
N GLY A 227 -3.70 7.91 -14.72
CA GLY A 227 -4.49 9.08 -14.35
C GLY A 227 -5.86 8.71 -13.79
N ALA A 228 -5.89 7.86 -12.76
CA ALA A 228 -7.10 7.63 -11.98
C ALA A 228 -7.64 8.97 -11.41
N LEU A 229 -8.95 9.04 -11.15
CA LEU A 229 -9.62 10.27 -10.69
C LEU A 229 -9.09 10.79 -9.35
N THR A 230 -8.57 9.88 -8.55
CA THR A 230 -7.89 10.10 -7.27
C THR A 230 -6.45 9.63 -7.42
N SER A 231 -5.56 10.00 -6.49
CA SER A 231 -4.26 9.32 -6.39
C SER A 231 -4.45 7.80 -6.37
N GLY A 232 -3.75 7.10 -7.25
CA GLY A 232 -3.83 5.66 -7.43
C GLY A 232 -3.52 4.91 -6.14
N THR A 233 -2.53 5.39 -5.39
CA THR A 233 -2.23 4.94 -4.02
C THR A 233 -3.41 5.13 -3.06
N GLY A 234 -4.06 6.30 -3.06
CA GLY A 234 -5.22 6.59 -2.21
C GLY A 234 -6.41 5.69 -2.53
N LEU A 235 -6.71 5.49 -3.81
CA LEU A 235 -7.77 4.59 -4.26
C LEU A 235 -7.56 3.16 -3.73
N LEU A 236 -6.35 2.62 -3.84
CA LEU A 236 -6.00 1.28 -3.36
C LEU A 236 -6.19 1.13 -1.85
N ILE A 237 -5.74 2.13 -1.09
CA ILE A 237 -5.88 2.16 0.36
C ILE A 237 -7.37 2.16 0.73
N THR A 238 -8.17 3.03 0.10
CA THR A 238 -9.61 3.13 0.38
C THR A 238 -10.34 1.83 0.10
N ILE A 239 -10.10 1.20 -1.06
CA ILE A 239 -10.75 -0.06 -1.43
C ILE A 239 -10.44 -1.14 -0.39
N GLY A 240 -9.17 -1.31 -0.02
CA GLY A 240 -8.84 -2.38 0.91
C GLY A 240 -9.20 -2.11 2.36
N ILE A 241 -9.28 -0.86 2.79
CA ILE A 241 -9.89 -0.54 4.09
C ILE A 241 -11.37 -0.95 4.06
N ILE A 242 -12.12 -0.53 3.04
CA ILE A 242 -13.56 -0.82 2.94
C ILE A 242 -13.81 -2.32 2.89
N HIS A 243 -13.08 -3.05 2.05
CA HIS A 243 -13.25 -4.49 1.90
C HIS A 243 -12.84 -5.26 3.16
N GLN A 244 -11.73 -4.89 3.82
CA GLN A 244 -11.34 -5.47 5.10
C GLN A 244 -12.39 -5.23 6.20
N TYR A 245 -12.94 -4.01 6.30
CA TYR A 245 -14.01 -3.71 7.25
C TYR A 245 -15.30 -4.46 6.94
N ALA A 246 -15.69 -4.53 5.67
CA ALA A 246 -16.87 -5.27 5.22
C ALA A 246 -16.78 -6.75 5.60
N GLU A 247 -15.63 -7.39 5.39
CA GLU A 247 -15.42 -8.78 5.84
C GLU A 247 -15.50 -8.92 7.36
N THR A 248 -14.91 -8.00 8.11
CA THR A 248 -14.91 -8.05 9.58
C THR A 248 -16.35 -7.98 10.11
N ILE A 249 -17.13 -7.03 9.60
CA ILE A 249 -18.56 -6.87 9.94
C ILE A 249 -19.34 -8.12 9.54
N SER A 250 -19.09 -8.69 8.36
CA SER A 250 -19.79 -9.90 7.92
C SER A 250 -19.53 -11.11 8.82
N LYS A 251 -18.31 -11.23 9.36
CA LYS A 251 -17.93 -12.29 10.30
C LYS A 251 -18.60 -12.09 11.66
N GLU A 252 -18.62 -10.86 12.18
CA GLU A 252 -19.29 -10.53 13.44
C GLU A 252 -20.80 -10.77 13.36
N LEU A 253 -21.43 -10.37 12.26
CA LEU A 253 -22.85 -10.63 12.00
C LEU A 253 -23.15 -12.12 11.98
N ALA A 254 -22.36 -12.91 11.24
CA ALA A 254 -22.51 -14.36 11.19
C ALA A 254 -22.35 -15.01 12.58
N ALA A 255 -21.38 -14.53 13.38
CA ALA A 255 -21.14 -14.99 14.73
C ALA A 255 -22.28 -14.62 15.71
N SER A 256 -22.92 -13.45 15.53
CA SER A 256 -24.08 -13.04 16.33
C SER A 256 -25.34 -13.85 16.01
N GLN A 257 -25.55 -14.20 14.74
CA GLN A 257 -26.74 -14.90 14.27
C GLN A 257 -26.69 -16.40 14.56
N TYR A 258 -25.49 -16.99 14.59
CA TYR A 258 -25.27 -18.40 14.89
C TYR A 258 -24.26 -18.56 16.05
N PRO A 259 -24.73 -18.58 17.31
CA PRO A 259 -23.85 -18.67 18.48
C PRO A 259 -22.94 -19.91 18.47
N GLY A 260 -23.40 -21.03 17.87
CA GLY A 260 -22.62 -22.26 17.72
C GLY A 260 -21.51 -22.20 16.66
N LEU A 261 -21.53 -21.20 15.77
CA LEU A 261 -20.48 -20.96 14.77
C LEU A 261 -19.31 -20.13 15.33
N ARG A 262 -19.44 -19.52 16.53
CA ARG A 262 -18.40 -18.68 17.15
C ARG A 262 -17.07 -19.42 17.32
N GLY A 263 -17.12 -20.66 17.82
CA GLY A 263 -15.94 -21.52 17.97
C GLY A 263 -15.34 -22.01 16.65
N MET A 264 -16.13 -22.09 15.57
CA MET A 264 -15.64 -22.45 14.23
C MET A 264 -15.04 -21.24 13.47
N LEU A 265 -15.46 -20.03 13.83
CA LEU A 265 -15.00 -18.76 13.23
C LEU A 265 -13.77 -18.18 13.94
N GLY A 266 -13.33 -18.76 15.06
CA GLY A 266 -12.10 -18.37 15.78
C GLY A 266 -12.22 -17.02 16.49
N MET A 267 -13.40 -16.72 17.05
CA MET A 267 -13.68 -15.47 17.78
C MET A 267 -13.60 -15.63 19.31
N ASP A 268 -13.07 -16.75 19.81
CA ASP A 268 -12.74 -16.99 21.22
C ASP A 268 -11.22 -17.19 21.37
#